data_AF-C7EDT0-F1
#
_entry.id   AF-C7EDT0-F1
#
_cell.length_a   1.000
_cell.length_b   1.000
_cell.length_c   1.000
_cell.angle_alpha   90.00
_cell.angle_beta   90.00
_cell.angle_gamma   90.00
#
_symmetry.space_group_name_H-M   'P 1'
#
loop_
_entity.id
_entity.type
_entity.pdbx_description
1 polymer ?
#
loop_
_entity_poly.entity_id
_entity_poly.type
_entity_poly.pdbx_seq_one_letter_code
_entity_poly.pdbx_strand_id
1 'polypeptide(L)'
;GCGGLCGSINLSLSNASGCVPAMNGEFTVAATNMGHAGSMMDASWALDPQKRIDFAYRANHLTAQLTKALAAAYYGQRPRYAYFMGCSDGGREALMEAQRYPDDFNGISAGAPAAWFSMQNSFFHGWNVVANLRADGTPILLQNRLALIHQAALAHCPTLSGINDGILQNPFACTFSRSWIKTCPADGQARSDCLTAEELDVVEKLYQGARGSQGEQFAPAGLPIGSELRWPVPATATGSSMSEMMALPALQYVLMPGGKQPINKVADFAFNRQNFDRVAALAPLYNATNTNLKPFAAAGGKLDPLAR
;
A
#
# COMPACT_ATOMS: atom_id res chain seq x y z
N GLY A 1 5.17 10.12 8.92
CA GLY A 1 3.85 9.85 8.33
C GLY A 1 3.15 8.68 8.99
N CYS A 2 1.93 8.39 8.56
CA CYS A 2 1.05 7.38 9.17
C CYS A 2 1.09 6.02 8.42
N GLY A 3 0.19 5.08 8.77
CA GLY A 3 -0.16 3.92 7.93
C GLY A 3 -1.67 3.74 7.78
N GLY A 4 -2.09 2.98 6.74
CA GLY A 4 -3.51 2.77 6.41
C GLY A 4 -4.24 4.09 6.13
N LEU A 5 -5.41 4.27 6.74
CA LEU A 5 -6.18 5.52 6.63
C LEU A 5 -5.84 6.55 7.72
N CYS A 6 -4.70 6.41 8.41
CA CYS A 6 -4.27 7.24 9.53
C CYS A 6 -5.21 7.19 10.77
N GLY A 7 -5.47 8.33 11.41
CA GLY A 7 -6.35 8.42 12.58
C GLY A 7 -5.65 8.37 13.94
N SER A 8 -4.33 8.24 13.99
CA SER A 8 -3.57 8.22 15.25
C SER A 8 -2.23 8.95 15.12
N ILE A 9 -1.75 9.51 16.23
CA ILE A 9 -0.42 10.13 16.30
C ILE A 9 0.58 9.06 16.71
N ASN A 10 1.62 8.87 15.91
CA ASN A 10 2.72 7.97 16.21
C ASN A 10 4.06 8.71 16.04
N LEU A 11 4.82 8.84 17.12
CA LEU A 11 6.13 9.49 17.14
C LEU A 11 7.29 8.51 16.94
N SER A 12 7.00 7.24 16.64
CA SER A 12 8.02 6.22 16.38
C SER A 12 8.82 6.56 15.12
N LEU A 13 10.14 6.54 15.26
CA LEU A 13 11.10 6.73 14.19
C LEU A 13 11.59 5.37 13.64
N SER A 14 10.73 4.36 13.57
CA SER A 14 11.12 2.98 13.21
C SER A 14 11.90 2.88 11.90
N ASN A 15 11.56 3.71 10.90
CA ASN A 15 12.25 3.76 9.61
C ASN A 15 13.62 4.47 9.65
N ALA A 16 13.98 5.10 10.78
CA ALA A 16 15.28 5.72 11.06
C ALA A 16 16.04 4.92 12.14
N SER A 17 15.65 3.67 12.38
CA SER A 17 16.38 2.78 13.28
C SER A 17 17.87 2.76 12.90
N GLY A 18 18.74 3.04 13.87
CA GLY A 18 20.18 3.14 13.67
C GLY A 18 20.70 4.52 13.26
N CYS A 19 19.84 5.51 12.98
CA CYS A 19 20.25 6.90 12.79
C CYS A 19 20.52 7.55 14.16
N VAL A 20 21.79 7.56 14.58
CA VAL A 20 22.20 8.07 15.90
C VAL A 20 21.64 9.47 16.19
N PRO A 21 21.76 10.47 15.28
CA PRO A 21 21.17 11.80 15.48
C PRO A 21 19.64 11.78 15.74
N ALA A 22 18.90 10.95 15.01
CA ALA A 22 17.44 10.83 15.19
C ALA A 22 17.06 10.23 16.55
N MET A 23 17.92 9.39 17.11
CA MET A 23 17.65 8.62 18.32
C MET A 23 18.23 9.24 19.60
N ASN A 24 19.16 10.20 19.50
CA ASN A 24 19.85 10.80 20.64
C ASN A 24 19.37 12.22 21.00
N GLY A 25 18.22 12.65 20.46
CA GLY A 25 17.60 13.93 20.79
C GLY A 25 18.11 15.13 19.97
N GLU A 26 18.87 14.91 18.89
CA GLU A 26 19.31 15.98 17.99
C GLU A 26 18.20 16.48 17.04
N PHE A 27 17.06 15.77 16.96
CA PHE A 27 15.89 16.17 16.19
C PHE A 27 14.72 16.58 17.08
N THR A 28 14.07 17.67 16.70
CA THR A 28 12.68 17.93 17.11
C THR A 28 11.76 17.07 16.25
N VAL A 29 10.99 16.19 16.90
CA VAL A 29 10.10 15.24 16.22
C VAL A 29 8.65 15.67 16.39
N ALA A 30 7.87 15.62 15.31
CA ALA A 30 6.44 15.87 15.32
C ALA A 30 5.72 14.83 14.45
N ALA A 31 4.45 14.61 14.77
CA ALA A 31 3.56 13.74 14.03
C ALA A 31 2.14 14.29 14.07
N THR A 32 1.30 13.83 13.15
CA THR A 32 -0.11 14.21 13.04
C THR A 32 -0.97 12.97 12.85
N ASN A 33 -2.23 13.06 13.29
CA ASN A 33 -3.25 12.05 13.02
C ASN A 33 -3.95 12.25 11.67
N MET A 34 -3.49 13.22 10.87
CA MET A 34 -4.02 13.54 9.54
C MET A 34 -5.47 14.05 9.55
N GLY A 35 -5.84 14.77 10.61
CA GLY A 35 -7.11 15.52 10.68
C GLY A 35 -8.30 14.75 11.25
N HIS A 36 -8.09 13.54 11.76
CA HIS A 36 -9.15 12.73 12.35
C HIS A 36 -8.59 11.75 13.39
N ALA A 37 -9.48 11.20 14.22
CA ALA A 37 -9.15 10.16 15.19
C ALA A 37 -9.86 8.86 14.80
N GLY A 38 -9.14 7.73 14.80
CA GLY A 38 -9.69 6.45 14.40
C GLY A 38 -8.62 5.37 14.25
N SER A 39 -9.07 4.15 13.96
CA SER A 39 -8.15 3.07 13.55
C SER A 39 -7.67 3.31 12.12
N MET A 40 -6.58 2.63 11.72
CA MET A 40 -6.09 2.63 10.34
C MET A 40 -7.08 2.08 9.29
N MET A 41 -8.22 1.53 9.73
CA MET A 41 -9.32 1.02 8.90
C MET A 41 -10.59 1.87 8.96
N ASP A 42 -10.62 2.89 9.81
CA ASP A 42 -11.77 3.79 9.90
C ASP A 42 -11.72 4.77 8.72
N ALA A 43 -12.81 4.82 7.95
CA ALA A 43 -12.97 5.72 6.82
C ALA A 43 -14.15 6.68 6.99
N SER A 44 -14.86 6.64 8.13
CA SER A 44 -16.04 7.46 8.38
C SER A 44 -15.75 8.97 8.36
N TRP A 45 -14.49 9.34 8.66
CA TRP A 45 -13.98 10.70 8.56
C TRP A 45 -14.11 11.29 7.15
N ALA A 46 -14.12 10.47 6.11
CA ALA A 46 -14.16 10.95 4.72
C ALA A 46 -15.53 11.51 4.31
N LEU A 47 -16.55 11.41 5.17
CA LEU A 47 -17.81 12.15 5.00
C LEU A 47 -17.65 13.66 5.17
N ASP A 48 -16.60 14.10 5.86
CA ASP A 48 -16.26 15.50 6.05
C ASP A 48 -15.27 15.97 4.96
N PRO A 49 -15.65 16.90 4.07
CA PRO A 49 -14.77 17.40 3.01
C PRO A 49 -13.44 17.96 3.51
N GLN A 50 -13.42 18.57 4.70
CA GLN A 50 -12.20 19.14 5.26
C GLN A 50 -11.24 18.05 5.73
N LYS A 51 -11.74 16.99 6.36
CA LYS A 51 -10.90 15.84 6.77
C LYS A 51 -10.29 15.12 5.57
N ARG A 52 -10.99 15.10 4.42
CA ARG A 52 -10.42 14.60 3.16
C ARG A 52 -9.21 15.40 2.71
N ILE A 53 -9.26 16.73 2.79
CA ILE A 53 -8.14 17.60 2.45
C ILE A 53 -6.99 17.43 3.45
N ASP A 54 -7.30 17.31 4.74
CA ASP A 54 -6.30 17.06 5.79
C ASP A 54 -5.54 15.76 5.56
N PHE A 55 -6.25 14.66 5.33
CA PHE A 55 -5.67 13.35 5.00
C PHE A 55 -4.90 13.37 3.67
N ALA A 56 -5.43 14.05 2.66
CA ALA A 56 -4.86 14.05 1.33
C ALA A 56 -3.48 14.73 1.30
N TYR A 57 -3.37 15.94 1.86
CA TYR A 57 -2.14 16.71 1.75
C TYR A 57 -1.95 17.79 2.83
N ARG A 58 -3.00 18.30 3.50
CA ARG A 58 -2.84 19.53 4.31
C ARG A 58 -2.21 19.29 5.68
N ALA A 59 -2.48 18.17 6.33
CA ALA A 59 -2.13 17.99 7.73
C ALA A 59 -0.61 17.92 7.98
N ASN A 60 0.15 17.28 7.09
CA ASN A 60 1.60 17.23 7.20
C ASN A 60 2.24 18.60 6.96
N HIS A 61 1.84 19.32 5.92
CA HIS A 61 2.24 20.71 5.69
C HIS A 61 2.06 21.59 6.94
N LEU A 62 0.87 21.58 7.53
CA LEU A 62 0.59 22.38 8.73
C LEU A 62 1.45 21.94 9.92
N THR A 63 1.68 20.64 10.06
CA THR A 63 2.55 20.08 11.10
C THR A 63 4.01 20.53 10.89
N ALA A 64 4.50 20.55 9.66
CA ALA A 64 5.85 21.03 9.31
C ALA A 64 6.01 22.51 9.66
N GLN A 65 5.07 23.36 9.23
CA GLN A 65 5.07 24.80 9.50
C GLN A 65 5.03 25.10 11.01
N LEU A 66 4.12 24.45 11.74
CA LEU A 66 3.98 24.60 13.19
C LEU A 66 5.24 24.15 13.92
N THR A 67 5.79 22.99 13.57
CA THR A 67 6.99 22.44 14.23
C THR A 67 8.20 23.33 14.03
N LYS A 68 8.39 23.88 12.81
CA LYS A 68 9.47 24.85 12.53
C LYS A 68 9.31 26.12 13.36
N ALA A 69 8.08 26.63 13.50
CA ALA A 69 7.79 27.82 14.30
C ALA A 69 8.04 27.57 15.80
N LEU A 70 7.59 26.42 16.33
CA LEU A 70 7.82 26.02 17.72
C LEU A 70 9.31 25.82 18.01
N ALA A 71 10.05 25.18 17.10
CA ALA A 71 11.50 25.02 17.24
C ALA A 71 12.20 26.39 17.30
N ALA A 72 11.80 27.34 16.44
CA ALA A 72 12.35 28.68 16.46
C ALA A 72 12.05 29.44 17.76
N ALA A 73 10.82 29.33 18.27
CA ALA A 73 10.42 29.99 19.53
C ALA A 73 11.11 29.36 20.75
N TYR A 74 11.23 28.04 20.79
CA TYR A 74 11.76 27.31 21.95
C TYR A 74 13.30 27.34 22.00
N TYR A 75 13.97 27.13 20.86
CA TYR A 75 15.44 27.07 20.79
C TYR A 75 16.10 28.41 20.38
N GLY A 76 15.32 29.44 20.07
CA GLY A 76 15.83 30.73 19.60
C GLY A 76 16.44 30.70 18.20
N GLN A 77 16.30 29.60 17.46
CA GLN A 77 16.83 29.42 16.11
C GLN A 77 15.94 28.53 15.24
N ARG A 78 15.83 28.86 13.95
CA ARG A 78 15.13 27.99 12.98
C ARG A 78 15.92 26.70 12.75
N PRO A 79 15.25 25.57 12.49
CA PRO A 79 15.95 24.35 12.11
C PRO A 79 16.74 24.58 10.82
N ARG A 80 18.01 24.17 10.81
CA ARG A 80 18.88 24.29 9.63
C ARG A 80 18.45 23.34 8.50
N TYR A 81 17.95 22.17 8.88
CA TYR A 81 17.42 21.16 7.96
C TYR A 81 16.13 20.57 8.54
N ALA A 82 15.20 20.20 7.67
CA ALA A 82 13.99 19.47 8.01
C ALA A 82 13.90 18.20 7.16
N TYR A 83 13.44 17.10 7.78
CA TYR A 83 13.32 15.81 7.13
C TYR A 83 11.93 15.22 7.34
N PHE A 84 11.40 14.55 6.32
CA PHE A 84 10.19 13.76 6.42
C PHE A 84 10.49 12.30 6.19
N MET A 85 9.83 11.44 6.95
CA MET A 85 9.91 10.00 6.75
C MET A 85 8.56 9.32 6.94
N GLY A 86 8.29 8.31 6.13
CA GLY A 86 7.09 7.50 6.23
C GLY A 86 7.17 6.23 5.40
N CYS A 87 6.34 5.25 5.74
CA CYS A 87 6.20 4.00 5.01
C CYS A 87 4.73 3.72 4.75
N SER A 88 4.37 3.05 3.64
CA SER A 88 2.96 2.82 3.24
C SER A 88 2.22 4.13 2.94
N ASP A 89 1.13 4.46 3.63
CA ASP A 89 0.47 5.77 3.48
C ASP A 89 1.41 6.92 3.86
N GLY A 90 2.26 6.74 4.87
CA GLY A 90 3.34 7.67 5.18
C GLY A 90 4.33 7.85 4.04
N GLY A 91 4.52 6.85 3.16
CA GLY A 91 5.30 7.01 1.94
C GLY A 91 4.55 7.80 0.86
N ARG A 92 3.23 7.66 0.76
CA ARG A 92 2.38 8.53 -0.08
C ARG A 92 2.42 9.97 0.41
N GLU A 93 2.28 10.19 1.71
CA GLU A 93 2.42 11.49 2.36
C GLU A 93 3.77 12.14 2.06
N ALA A 94 4.87 11.36 2.17
CA ALA A 94 6.22 11.81 1.86
C ALA A 94 6.33 12.32 0.41
N LEU A 95 5.78 11.57 -0.55
CA LEU A 95 5.73 11.99 -1.95
C LEU A 95 4.79 13.18 -2.18
N MET A 96 3.68 13.28 -1.42
CA MET A 96 2.77 14.42 -1.46
C MET A 96 3.45 15.73 -1.03
N GLU A 97 4.21 15.70 0.05
CA GLU A 97 5.00 16.85 0.50
C GLU A 97 6.00 17.28 -0.59
N ALA A 98 6.73 16.34 -1.20
CA ALA A 98 7.64 16.66 -2.31
C ALA A 98 6.92 17.30 -3.52
N GLN A 99 5.71 16.85 -3.83
CA GLN A 99 4.95 17.29 -5.01
C GLN A 99 4.21 18.61 -4.80
N ARG A 100 3.71 18.88 -3.59
CA ARG A 100 2.83 20.02 -3.29
C ARG A 100 3.47 21.09 -2.43
N TYR A 101 4.41 20.70 -1.57
CA TYR A 101 5.05 21.57 -0.58
C TYR A 101 6.57 21.44 -0.65
N PRO A 102 7.19 21.80 -1.79
CA PRO A 102 8.60 21.52 -2.05
C PRO A 102 9.57 22.17 -1.05
N ASP A 103 9.13 23.18 -0.30
CA ASP A 103 9.94 23.90 0.69
C ASP A 103 9.78 23.37 2.14
N ASP A 104 8.91 22.37 2.36
CA ASP A 104 8.67 21.87 3.71
C ASP A 104 9.80 21.01 4.25
N PHE A 105 10.52 20.28 3.38
CA PHE A 105 11.60 19.39 3.81
C PHE A 105 12.79 19.47 2.88
N ASN A 106 14.00 19.37 3.44
CA ASN A 106 15.24 19.28 2.69
C ASN A 106 15.56 17.83 2.28
N GLY A 107 15.10 16.86 3.06
CA GLY A 107 15.26 15.44 2.79
C GLY A 107 13.97 14.67 3.05
N ILE A 108 13.60 13.78 2.12
CA ILE A 108 12.41 12.95 2.23
C ILE A 108 12.79 11.50 2.02
N SER A 109 12.38 10.64 2.95
CA SER A 109 12.48 9.18 2.84
C SER A 109 11.09 8.58 2.70
N ALA A 110 10.81 8.04 1.51
CA ALA A 110 9.49 7.50 1.14
C ALA A 110 9.55 5.98 0.99
N GLY A 111 9.22 5.26 2.07
CA GLY A 111 9.19 3.79 2.09
C GLY A 111 7.90 3.21 1.56
N ALA A 112 7.98 2.14 0.76
CA ALA A 112 6.83 1.39 0.20
C ALA A 112 5.60 2.28 -0.09
N PRO A 113 5.75 3.37 -0.87
CA PRO A 113 4.76 4.44 -0.89
C PRO A 113 3.46 3.97 -1.53
N ALA A 114 2.34 4.26 -0.88
CA ALA A 114 1.00 4.09 -1.44
C ALA A 114 0.67 5.18 -2.48
N ALA A 115 1.61 5.42 -3.41
CA ALA A 115 1.61 6.58 -4.31
C ALA A 115 0.39 6.61 -5.21
N TRP A 116 0.01 5.46 -5.78
CA TRP A 116 -1.21 5.30 -6.56
C TRP A 116 -2.38 4.87 -5.68
N PHE A 117 -2.63 5.65 -4.62
CA PHE A 117 -3.57 5.35 -3.53
C PHE A 117 -4.94 4.87 -4.02
N SER A 118 -5.49 5.54 -5.03
CA SER A 118 -6.82 5.22 -5.56
C SER A 118 -6.87 3.82 -6.16
N MET A 119 -5.87 3.43 -6.96
CA MET A 119 -5.80 2.11 -7.58
C MET A 119 -5.43 1.01 -6.58
N GLN A 120 -4.51 1.31 -5.67
CA GLN A 120 -4.09 0.37 -4.64
C GLN A 120 -5.28 -0.06 -3.77
N ASN A 121 -6.03 0.90 -3.25
CA ASN A 121 -7.15 0.65 -2.33
C ASN A 121 -8.49 0.34 -3.03
N SER A 122 -8.51 0.22 -4.36
CA SER A 122 -9.68 -0.25 -5.11
C SER A 122 -9.36 -1.52 -5.90
N PHE A 123 -8.84 -1.39 -7.12
CA PHE A 123 -8.63 -2.51 -8.04
C PHE A 123 -7.56 -3.48 -7.55
N PHE A 124 -6.45 -3.02 -6.96
CA PHE A 124 -5.38 -3.94 -6.53
C PHE A 124 -5.81 -4.79 -5.33
N HIS A 125 -6.12 -4.15 -4.19
CA HIS A 125 -6.59 -4.89 -3.01
C HIS A 125 -7.94 -5.57 -3.28
N GLY A 126 -8.86 -4.92 -3.98
CA GLY A 126 -10.15 -5.51 -4.30
C GLY A 126 -10.02 -6.79 -5.15
N TRP A 127 -9.09 -6.80 -6.12
CA TRP A 127 -8.83 -7.99 -6.93
C TRP A 127 -8.31 -9.14 -6.08
N ASN A 128 -7.37 -8.86 -5.17
CA ASN A 128 -6.84 -9.87 -4.24
C ASN A 128 -7.92 -10.50 -3.35
N VAL A 129 -9.04 -9.80 -3.14
CA VAL A 129 -10.23 -10.36 -2.50
C VAL A 129 -11.01 -11.20 -3.51
N VAL A 130 -11.57 -10.58 -4.56
CA VAL A 130 -12.55 -11.24 -5.44
C VAL A 130 -11.96 -12.41 -6.24
N ALA A 131 -10.68 -12.36 -6.57
CA ALA A 131 -9.99 -13.46 -7.25
C ALA A 131 -9.82 -14.69 -6.35
N ASN A 132 -9.94 -14.54 -5.03
CA ASN A 132 -9.79 -15.59 -4.04
C ASN A 132 -11.12 -16.09 -3.46
N LEU A 133 -12.27 -15.69 -4.02
CA LEU A 133 -13.58 -16.09 -3.52
C LEU A 133 -14.26 -17.11 -4.42
N ARG A 134 -14.93 -18.08 -3.80
CA ARG A 134 -15.94 -18.91 -4.45
C ARG A 134 -17.25 -18.13 -4.64
N ALA A 135 -18.16 -18.70 -5.41
CA ALA A 135 -19.49 -18.13 -5.64
C ALA A 135 -20.31 -17.95 -4.35
N ASP A 136 -20.09 -18.80 -3.34
CA ASP A 136 -20.72 -18.70 -2.02
C ASP A 136 -20.05 -17.66 -1.09
N GLY A 137 -18.97 -17.02 -1.54
CA GLY A 137 -18.20 -16.04 -0.77
C GLY A 137 -17.15 -16.62 0.16
N THR A 138 -16.92 -17.94 0.15
CA THR A 138 -15.83 -18.55 0.91
C THR A 138 -14.48 -18.36 0.22
N PRO A 139 -13.38 -18.15 0.98
CA PRO A 139 -12.05 -18.02 0.41
C PRO A 139 -11.52 -19.38 -0.07
N ILE A 140 -10.71 -19.36 -1.13
CA ILE A 140 -10.11 -20.53 -1.75
C ILE A 140 -8.71 -20.79 -1.19
N LEU A 141 -7.82 -19.79 -1.29
CA LEU A 141 -6.44 -19.79 -0.85
C LEU A 141 -6.32 -19.16 0.54
N LEU A 142 -5.66 -19.88 1.46
CA LEU A 142 -5.42 -19.47 2.83
C LEU A 142 -3.92 -19.33 3.14
N GLN A 143 -3.58 -18.64 4.23
CA GLN A 143 -2.19 -18.37 4.61
C GLN A 143 -1.31 -19.62 4.78
N ASN A 144 -1.89 -20.73 5.25
CA ASN A 144 -1.17 -21.99 5.43
C ASN A 144 -0.67 -22.62 4.11
N ARG A 145 -1.12 -22.14 2.96
CA ARG A 145 -0.70 -22.61 1.63
C ARG A 145 0.48 -21.80 1.06
N LEU A 146 0.74 -20.60 1.60
CA LEU A 146 1.69 -19.64 1.02
C LEU A 146 3.15 -20.13 1.03
N ALA A 147 3.54 -20.91 2.02
CA ALA A 147 4.90 -21.46 2.10
C ALA A 147 5.22 -22.39 0.91
N LEU A 148 4.25 -23.18 0.45
CA LEU A 148 4.41 -24.06 -0.72
C LEU A 148 4.64 -23.25 -2.00
N ILE A 149 3.87 -22.17 -2.17
CA ILE A 149 3.98 -21.27 -3.34
C ILE A 149 5.34 -20.55 -3.30
N HIS A 150 5.75 -20.06 -2.14
CA HIS A 150 7.02 -19.37 -1.95
C HIS A 150 8.22 -20.27 -2.30
N GLN A 151 8.20 -21.51 -1.82
CA GLN A 151 9.27 -22.47 -2.12
C GLN A 151 9.37 -22.77 -3.61
N ALA A 152 8.23 -22.91 -4.30
CA ALA A 152 8.19 -23.09 -5.75
C ALA A 152 8.75 -21.85 -6.48
N ALA A 153 8.40 -20.63 -6.05
CA ALA A 153 8.95 -19.41 -6.60
C ALA A 153 10.48 -19.36 -6.46
N LEU A 154 11.03 -19.66 -5.29
CA LEU A 154 12.49 -19.66 -5.07
C LEU A 154 13.22 -20.76 -5.86
N ALA A 155 12.58 -21.90 -6.08
CA ALA A 155 13.17 -23.01 -6.84
C ALA A 155 13.28 -22.72 -8.35
N HIS A 156 12.39 -21.89 -8.89
CA HIS A 156 12.27 -21.64 -10.32
C HIS A 156 12.72 -20.24 -10.76
N CYS A 157 12.79 -19.27 -9.85
CA CYS A 157 13.28 -17.94 -10.17
C CYS A 157 14.80 -17.84 -10.04
N PRO A 158 15.49 -17.24 -11.02
CA PRO A 158 16.94 -17.07 -10.96
C PRO A 158 17.33 -16.05 -9.87
N THR A 159 18.44 -16.32 -9.18
CA THR A 159 19.12 -15.31 -8.35
C THR A 159 20.18 -14.59 -9.16
N LEU A 160 20.32 -13.27 -8.98
CA LEU A 160 21.31 -12.48 -9.73
C LEU A 160 22.74 -12.68 -9.19
N SER A 161 22.86 -13.11 -7.93
CA SER A 161 24.14 -13.31 -7.24
C SER A 161 24.80 -14.66 -7.56
N GLY A 162 24.09 -15.59 -8.22
CA GLY A 162 24.52 -16.98 -8.35
C GLY A 162 24.55 -17.75 -7.02
N ILE A 163 24.07 -17.12 -5.93
CA ILE A 163 23.95 -17.72 -4.61
C ILE A 163 22.47 -18.02 -4.38
N ASN A 164 22.17 -19.22 -3.89
CA ASN A 164 20.83 -19.59 -3.45
C ASN A 164 20.69 -19.29 -1.95
N ASP A 165 20.50 -18.01 -1.63
CA ASP A 165 20.31 -17.49 -0.26
C ASP A 165 18.82 -17.26 0.08
N GLY A 166 17.91 -17.66 -0.80
CA GLY A 166 16.48 -17.42 -0.66
C GLY A 166 16.06 -15.96 -0.92
N ILE A 167 16.90 -15.14 -1.56
CA ILE A 167 16.59 -13.76 -1.91
C ILE A 167 16.45 -13.64 -3.44
N LEU A 168 15.30 -13.15 -3.89
CA LEU A 168 15.10 -12.78 -5.29
C LEU A 168 15.51 -11.31 -5.49
N GLN A 169 16.71 -11.05 -6.01
CA GLN A 169 17.19 -9.67 -6.20
C GLN A 169 16.44 -8.91 -7.31
N ASN A 170 15.89 -9.63 -8.30
CA ASN A 170 15.01 -9.05 -9.31
C ASN A 170 13.79 -9.96 -9.57
N PRO A 171 12.74 -9.85 -8.74
CA PRO A 171 11.56 -10.70 -8.87
C PRO A 171 10.79 -10.45 -10.18
N PHE A 172 10.96 -9.27 -10.80
CA PHE A 172 10.29 -8.92 -12.06
C PHE A 172 10.87 -9.61 -13.30
N ALA A 173 12.09 -10.16 -13.19
CA ALA A 173 12.66 -11.00 -14.25
C ALA A 173 12.04 -12.41 -14.28
N CYS A 174 11.26 -12.76 -13.26
CA CYS A 174 10.64 -14.07 -13.13
C CYS A 174 9.15 -14.00 -13.54
N THR A 175 8.67 -15.03 -14.22
CA THR A 175 7.25 -15.15 -14.58
C THR A 175 6.73 -16.49 -14.07
N PHE A 176 5.71 -16.44 -13.22
CA PHE A 176 5.12 -17.64 -12.64
C PHE A 176 4.63 -18.60 -13.73
N SER A 177 4.94 -19.88 -13.56
CA SER A 177 4.33 -20.96 -14.34
C SER A 177 3.58 -21.88 -13.41
N ARG A 178 2.35 -22.23 -13.78
CA ARG A 178 1.55 -23.24 -13.09
C ARG A 178 2.29 -24.57 -12.91
N SER A 179 3.22 -24.90 -13.80
CA SER A 179 4.02 -26.13 -13.75
C SER A 179 5.00 -26.21 -12.56
N TRP A 180 5.27 -25.09 -11.89
CA TRP A 180 6.18 -25.06 -10.73
C TRP A 180 5.59 -25.74 -9.50
N ILE A 181 4.27 -25.91 -9.45
CA ILE A 181 3.58 -26.45 -8.29
C ILE A 181 2.80 -27.69 -8.72
N LYS A 182 2.97 -28.77 -7.96
CA LYS A 182 2.23 -30.01 -8.15
C LYS A 182 0.73 -29.77 -7.96
N THR A 183 -0.07 -30.20 -8.93
CA THR A 183 -1.54 -30.24 -8.80
C THR A 183 -1.96 -31.47 -7.97
N CYS A 184 -2.83 -31.28 -6.97
CA CYS A 184 -3.41 -32.39 -6.23
C CYS A 184 -4.33 -33.26 -7.13
N PRO A 185 -4.52 -34.55 -6.83
CA PRO A 185 -5.52 -35.38 -7.51
C PRO A 185 -6.92 -34.76 -7.46
N ALA A 186 -7.76 -35.18 -8.40
CA ALA A 186 -9.11 -34.65 -8.58
C ALA A 186 -10.12 -35.13 -7.50
N ASP A 187 -9.66 -35.40 -6.28
CA ASP A 187 -10.49 -35.66 -5.11
C ASP A 187 -10.79 -34.37 -4.31
N GLY A 188 -10.23 -33.24 -4.75
CA GLY A 188 -10.47 -31.92 -4.17
C GLY A 188 -9.80 -31.70 -2.82
N GLN A 189 -8.95 -32.63 -2.35
CA GLN A 189 -8.32 -32.52 -1.05
C GLN A 189 -6.98 -31.78 -1.14
N ALA A 190 -6.89 -30.69 -0.36
CA ALA A 190 -5.65 -29.98 -0.11
C ALA A 190 -4.64 -30.89 0.63
N ARG A 191 -3.38 -30.91 0.18
CA ARG A 191 -2.28 -31.63 0.83
C ARG A 191 -1.07 -30.74 1.01
N SER A 192 -0.16 -31.11 1.90
CA SER A 192 1.02 -30.30 2.20
C SER A 192 1.99 -30.12 1.02
N ASP A 193 1.96 -31.04 0.03
CA ASP A 193 2.90 -31.09 -1.10
C ASP A 193 2.27 -30.69 -2.45
N CYS A 194 1.01 -30.28 -2.48
CA CYS A 194 0.31 -29.90 -3.71
C CYS A 194 -0.77 -28.84 -3.47
N LEU A 195 -1.15 -28.15 -4.54
CA LEU A 195 -2.31 -27.25 -4.57
C LEU A 195 -3.43 -27.87 -5.41
N THR A 196 -4.68 -27.63 -5.00
CA THR A 196 -5.84 -28.02 -5.82
C THR A 196 -5.88 -27.18 -7.10
N ALA A 197 -6.66 -27.62 -8.09
CA ALA A 197 -6.82 -26.86 -9.33
C ALA A 197 -7.42 -25.46 -9.09
N GLU A 198 -8.28 -25.33 -8.09
CA GLU A 198 -8.91 -24.07 -7.66
C GLU A 198 -7.90 -23.14 -7.00
N GLU A 199 -7.06 -23.65 -6.09
CA GLU A 199 -5.99 -22.88 -5.45
C GLU A 199 -4.98 -22.36 -6.47
N LEU A 200 -4.57 -23.19 -7.44
CA LEU A 200 -3.64 -22.79 -8.51
C LEU A 200 -4.21 -21.67 -9.39
N ASP A 201 -5.51 -21.70 -9.68
CA ASP A 201 -6.19 -20.65 -10.44
C ASP A 201 -6.16 -19.31 -9.69
N VAL A 202 -6.36 -19.32 -8.37
CA VAL A 202 -6.18 -18.12 -7.54
C VAL A 202 -4.76 -17.61 -7.58
N VAL A 203 -3.76 -18.50 -7.40
CA VAL A 203 -2.33 -18.11 -7.43
C VAL A 203 -1.99 -17.40 -8.74
N GLU A 204 -2.41 -17.96 -9.87
CA GLU A 204 -2.21 -17.35 -11.19
C GLU A 204 -2.88 -15.97 -11.31
N LYS A 205 -4.15 -15.84 -10.87
CA LYS A 205 -4.87 -14.55 -10.87
C LYS A 205 -4.21 -13.50 -9.97
N LEU A 206 -3.69 -13.91 -8.81
CA LEU A 206 -3.01 -13.01 -7.88
C LEU A 206 -1.68 -12.48 -8.44
N TYR A 207 -0.92 -13.32 -9.16
CA TYR A 207 0.28 -12.87 -9.87
C TYR A 207 -0.03 -11.96 -11.06
N GLN A 208 -1.08 -12.26 -11.82
CA GLN A 208 -1.45 -11.48 -13.01
C GLN A 208 -2.04 -10.10 -12.67
N GLY A 209 -2.71 -9.97 -11.52
CA GLY A 209 -3.33 -8.73 -11.07
C GLY A 209 -4.70 -8.44 -11.68
N ALA A 210 -5.25 -7.26 -11.35
CA ALA A 210 -6.63 -6.91 -11.60
C ALA A 210 -7.02 -6.86 -13.08
N ARG A 211 -7.99 -7.70 -13.46
CA ARG A 211 -8.57 -7.76 -14.81
C ARG A 211 -10.07 -7.54 -14.82
N GLY A 212 -10.58 -6.94 -15.89
CA GLY A 212 -12.02 -6.83 -16.16
C GLY A 212 -12.58 -8.06 -16.87
N SER A 213 -13.91 -8.16 -16.90
CA SER A 213 -14.60 -9.27 -17.57
C SER A 213 -14.50 -9.22 -19.11
N GLN A 214 -14.07 -8.09 -19.68
CA GLN A 214 -13.88 -7.92 -21.12
C GLN A 214 -12.39 -7.92 -21.51
N GLY A 215 -11.51 -8.40 -20.62
CA GLY A 215 -10.06 -8.49 -20.85
C GLY A 215 -9.29 -7.21 -20.52
N GLU A 216 -9.93 -6.20 -19.93
CA GLU A 216 -9.24 -4.99 -19.46
C GLU A 216 -8.19 -5.35 -18.40
N GLN A 217 -7.07 -4.63 -18.41
CA GLN A 217 -6.07 -4.72 -17.35
C GLN A 217 -6.11 -3.43 -16.54
N PHE A 218 -6.62 -3.50 -15.31
CA PHE A 218 -6.72 -2.33 -14.43
C PHE A 218 -5.44 -2.11 -13.63
N ALA A 219 -4.82 -3.18 -13.13
CA ALA A 219 -3.54 -3.08 -12.43
C ALA A 219 -2.37 -3.49 -13.36
N PRO A 220 -1.24 -2.75 -13.35
CA PRO A 220 -0.10 -3.05 -14.21
C PRO A 220 0.57 -4.39 -13.87
N ALA A 221 0.45 -4.83 -12.61
CA ALA A 221 0.94 -6.12 -12.12
C ALA A 221 0.10 -6.59 -10.93
N GLY A 222 0.18 -7.89 -10.63
CA GLY A 222 -0.34 -8.48 -9.40
C GLY A 222 0.68 -8.44 -8.25
N LEU A 223 0.56 -9.39 -7.33
CA LEU A 223 1.49 -9.55 -6.22
C LEU A 223 2.88 -9.98 -6.74
N PRO A 224 3.98 -9.32 -6.35
CA PRO A 224 5.31 -9.69 -6.83
C PRO A 224 5.72 -11.12 -6.44
N ILE A 225 6.44 -11.80 -7.32
CA ILE A 225 7.05 -13.10 -7.00
C ILE A 225 8.08 -12.94 -5.86
N GLY A 226 8.11 -13.87 -4.92
CA GLY A 226 8.91 -13.80 -3.70
C GLY A 226 8.19 -13.16 -2.52
N SER A 227 7.03 -12.53 -2.73
CA SER A 227 6.24 -11.89 -1.66
C SER A 227 5.20 -12.82 -1.02
N GLU A 228 5.15 -14.10 -1.41
CA GLU A 228 4.06 -15.04 -1.11
C GLU A 228 3.78 -15.14 0.39
N LEU A 229 4.81 -15.18 1.22
CA LEU A 229 4.67 -15.27 2.68
C LEU A 229 3.92 -14.09 3.31
N ARG A 230 3.77 -12.98 2.58
CA ARG A 230 3.06 -11.77 3.01
C ARG A 230 1.82 -11.50 2.17
N TRP A 231 1.39 -12.44 1.34
CA TRP A 231 0.17 -12.28 0.56
C TRP A 231 -1.04 -12.03 1.47
N PRO A 232 -1.86 -11.02 1.14
CA PRO A 232 -2.94 -10.56 2.00
C PRO A 232 -4.19 -11.44 1.89
N VAL A 233 -4.03 -12.76 2.00
CA VAL A 233 -5.11 -13.77 2.02
C VAL A 233 -5.54 -14.09 3.46
N PRO A 234 -6.76 -14.58 3.70
CA PRO A 234 -7.24 -14.84 5.06
C PRO A 234 -6.53 -16.02 5.71
N ALA A 235 -6.45 -15.99 7.04
CA ALA A 235 -5.85 -17.07 7.84
C ALA A 235 -6.77 -18.30 7.96
N THR A 236 -8.10 -18.09 7.91
CA THR A 236 -9.12 -19.12 8.07
C THR A 236 -10.20 -18.98 7.00
N ALA A 237 -11.00 -20.03 6.81
CA ALA A 237 -12.10 -20.05 5.84
C ALA A 237 -13.25 -19.06 6.14
N THR A 238 -13.28 -18.47 7.34
CA THR A 238 -14.30 -17.51 7.78
C THR A 238 -13.72 -16.14 8.12
N GLY A 239 -12.41 -15.96 7.97
CA GLY A 239 -11.73 -14.71 8.30
C GLY A 239 -11.68 -13.75 7.13
N SER A 240 -11.55 -12.46 7.43
CA SER A 240 -11.26 -11.43 6.43
C SER A 240 -9.79 -11.39 6.05
N SER A 241 -9.53 -10.93 4.83
CA SER A 241 -8.18 -10.73 4.31
C SER A 241 -7.69 -9.31 4.61
N MET A 242 -6.37 -9.09 4.64
CA MET A 242 -5.84 -7.72 4.80
C MET A 242 -6.27 -6.83 3.63
N SER A 243 -6.37 -7.39 2.42
CA SER A 243 -6.86 -6.66 1.25
C SER A 243 -8.32 -6.24 1.40
N GLU A 244 -9.17 -7.06 2.01
CA GLU A 244 -10.55 -6.70 2.28
C GLU A 244 -10.65 -5.54 3.28
N MET A 245 -9.86 -5.60 4.36
CA MET A 245 -9.79 -4.54 5.35
C MET A 245 -9.30 -3.20 4.77
N MET A 246 -8.46 -3.22 3.73
CA MET A 246 -8.03 -2.01 3.01
C MET A 246 -9.09 -1.52 2.01
N ALA A 247 -9.58 -2.41 1.17
CA ALA A 247 -10.41 -2.03 0.02
C ALA A 247 -11.82 -1.62 0.42
N LEU A 248 -12.48 -2.36 1.31
CA LEU A 248 -13.89 -2.14 1.63
C LEU A 248 -14.18 -0.74 2.20
N PRO A 249 -13.52 -0.28 3.29
CA PRO A 249 -13.77 1.05 3.83
C PRO A 249 -13.37 2.17 2.86
N ALA A 250 -12.30 1.97 2.08
CA ALA A 250 -11.86 2.94 1.07
C ALA A 250 -12.90 3.10 -0.06
N LEU A 251 -13.44 1.99 -0.59
CA LEU A 251 -14.51 1.98 -1.59
C LEU A 251 -15.81 2.56 -1.04
N GLN A 252 -16.14 2.30 0.22
CA GLN A 252 -17.35 2.82 0.85
C GLN A 252 -17.30 4.33 1.06
N TYR A 253 -16.17 4.92 1.47
CA TYR A 253 -16.16 6.30 1.97
C TYR A 253 -15.16 7.24 1.28
N VAL A 254 -14.03 6.73 0.78
CA VAL A 254 -12.88 7.58 0.43
C VAL A 254 -12.77 7.82 -1.07
N LEU A 255 -12.89 6.74 -1.85
CA LEU A 255 -12.42 6.66 -3.23
C LEU A 255 -13.43 7.07 -4.30
N MET A 256 -14.68 7.30 -3.93
CA MET A 256 -15.74 7.69 -4.87
C MET A 256 -16.45 8.98 -4.43
N PRO A 257 -16.92 9.81 -5.39
CA PRO A 257 -17.69 11.01 -5.07
C PRO A 257 -19.09 10.66 -4.54
N GLY A 258 -19.71 11.59 -3.81
CA GLY A 258 -21.11 11.47 -3.36
C GLY A 258 -21.31 10.85 -1.97
N GLY A 259 -20.28 10.82 -1.12
CA GLY A 259 -20.38 10.31 0.26
C GLY A 259 -20.30 8.79 0.35
N LYS A 260 -20.98 8.19 1.34
CA LYS A 260 -20.94 6.74 1.56
C LYS A 260 -21.61 5.98 0.41
N GLN A 261 -20.87 5.04 -0.18
CA GLN A 261 -21.32 4.18 -1.26
C GLN A 261 -22.07 2.95 -0.70
N PRO A 262 -23.10 2.46 -1.41
CA PRO A 262 -23.89 1.28 -1.01
C PRO A 262 -23.15 -0.04 -1.36
N ILE A 263 -21.91 -0.18 -0.90
CA ILE A 263 -21.06 -1.36 -1.08
C ILE A 263 -21.00 -2.08 0.27
N ASN A 264 -21.50 -3.30 0.37
CA ASN A 264 -21.51 -4.05 1.64
C ASN A 264 -20.31 -5.00 1.73
N LYS A 265 -19.88 -5.55 0.59
CA LYS A 265 -18.70 -6.39 0.43
C LYS A 265 -17.93 -5.98 -0.82
N VAL A 266 -16.64 -6.32 -0.88
CA VAL A 266 -15.78 -5.95 -2.02
C VAL A 266 -16.32 -6.51 -3.35
N ALA A 267 -16.97 -7.67 -3.33
CA ALA A 267 -17.59 -8.27 -4.51
C ALA A 267 -18.76 -7.45 -5.11
N ASP A 268 -19.32 -6.48 -4.37
CA ASP A 268 -20.33 -5.56 -4.90
C ASP A 268 -19.71 -4.49 -5.81
N PHE A 269 -18.38 -4.33 -5.77
CA PHE A 269 -17.64 -3.41 -6.64
C PHE A 269 -17.24 -4.11 -7.94
N ALA A 270 -17.93 -3.77 -9.02
CA ALA A 270 -17.62 -4.32 -10.34
C ALA A 270 -16.30 -3.76 -10.91
N PHE A 271 -15.45 -4.66 -11.41
CA PHE A 271 -14.17 -4.34 -12.05
C PHE A 271 -14.43 -3.98 -13.51
N ASN A 272 -14.87 -2.75 -13.74
CA ASN A 272 -15.23 -2.24 -15.06
C ASN A 272 -14.76 -0.79 -15.26
N ARG A 273 -14.84 -0.32 -16.50
CA ARG A 273 -14.39 1.03 -16.86
C ARG A 273 -15.16 2.13 -16.12
N GLN A 274 -16.46 1.96 -15.90
CA GLN A 274 -17.28 2.95 -15.20
C GLN A 274 -16.77 3.20 -13.77
N ASN A 275 -16.52 2.13 -13.01
CA ASN A 275 -16.00 2.24 -11.65
C ASN A 275 -14.55 2.72 -11.65
N PHE A 276 -13.75 2.38 -12.66
CA PHE A 276 -12.41 2.92 -12.84
C PHE A 276 -12.45 4.45 -12.98
N ASP A 277 -13.31 4.98 -13.85
CA ASP A 277 -13.44 6.42 -14.07
C ASP A 277 -13.95 7.14 -12.80
N ARG A 278 -14.87 6.51 -12.04
CA ARG A 278 -15.36 7.06 -10.76
C ARG A 278 -14.27 7.15 -9.69
N VAL A 279 -13.41 6.13 -9.58
CA VAL A 279 -12.27 6.15 -8.65
C VAL A 279 -11.21 7.16 -9.12
N ALA A 280 -10.96 7.24 -10.43
CA ALA A 280 -10.01 8.17 -11.02
C ALA A 280 -10.40 9.65 -10.82
N ALA A 281 -11.69 9.96 -10.67
CA ALA A 281 -12.16 11.33 -10.43
C ALA A 281 -11.55 11.97 -9.17
N LEU A 282 -11.14 11.18 -8.18
CA LEU A 282 -10.51 11.65 -6.94
C LEU A 282 -8.99 11.44 -6.92
N ALA A 283 -8.40 10.92 -7.99
CA ALA A 283 -6.96 10.74 -8.12
C ALA A 283 -6.16 12.04 -7.88
N PRO A 284 -6.55 13.22 -8.40
CA PRO A 284 -5.81 14.46 -8.14
C PRO A 284 -5.75 14.83 -6.67
N LEU A 285 -6.69 14.36 -5.84
CA LEU A 285 -6.70 14.62 -4.40
C LEU A 285 -5.72 13.70 -3.67
N TYR A 286 -5.80 12.39 -3.90
CA TYR A 286 -5.11 11.40 -3.07
C TYR A 286 -3.82 10.84 -3.65
N ASN A 287 -3.67 10.79 -4.98
CA ASN A 287 -2.53 10.12 -5.60
C ASN A 287 -1.28 11.00 -5.59
N ALA A 288 -0.17 10.41 -5.15
CA ALA A 288 1.17 10.98 -5.17
C ALA A 288 1.99 10.48 -6.36
N THR A 289 1.40 10.54 -7.56
CA THR A 289 1.99 10.01 -8.80
C THR A 289 2.54 11.09 -9.73
N ASN A 290 2.59 12.36 -9.32
CA ASN A 290 3.17 13.42 -10.15
C ASN A 290 4.70 13.27 -10.19
N THR A 291 5.25 12.99 -11.37
CA THR A 291 6.69 12.79 -11.58
C THR A 291 7.47 14.10 -11.75
N ASN A 292 6.77 15.25 -11.86
CA ASN A 292 7.43 16.54 -11.92
C ASN A 292 7.86 17.03 -10.54
N LEU A 293 9.07 16.64 -10.12
CA LEU A 293 9.71 17.07 -8.87
C LEU A 293 10.72 18.20 -9.07
N LYS A 294 10.65 18.92 -10.20
CA LYS A 294 11.56 20.06 -10.47
C LYS A 294 11.50 21.13 -9.36
N PRO A 295 10.32 21.52 -8.82
CA PRO A 295 10.27 22.49 -7.73
C PRO A 295 11.00 22.00 -6.48
N PHE A 296 10.82 20.73 -6.08
CA PHE A 296 11.50 20.15 -4.93
C PHE A 296 13.02 20.10 -5.12
N ALA A 297 13.48 19.69 -6.30
CA ALA A 297 14.91 19.71 -6.62
C ALA A 297 15.50 21.14 -6.65
N ALA A 298 14.73 22.12 -7.17
CA ALA A 298 15.14 23.52 -7.20
C ALA A 298 15.25 24.14 -5.79
N ALA A 299 14.42 23.69 -4.85
CA ALA A 299 14.52 24.03 -3.43
C ALA A 299 15.70 23.32 -2.70
N GLY A 300 16.47 22.49 -3.41
CA GLY A 300 17.60 21.74 -2.87
C GLY A 300 17.23 20.39 -2.25
N GLY A 301 15.96 19.97 -2.37
CA GLY A 301 15.43 18.74 -1.80
C GLY A 301 16.12 17.48 -2.29
N LYS A 302 16.25 16.48 -1.39
CA LYS A 302 16.72 15.12 -1.69
C LYS A 302 15.61 14.13 -1.38
N LEU A 303 15.28 13.27 -2.34
CA LEU A 303 14.26 12.22 -2.18
C LEU A 303 14.95 10.87 -2.26
N ASP A 304 14.78 10.06 -1.23
CA ASP A 304 15.16 8.66 -1.18
C ASP A 304 13.89 7.78 -1.22
N PRO A 305 13.55 7.20 -2.39
CA PRO A 305 12.51 6.20 -2.44
C PRO A 305 13.06 4.89 -1.85
N LEU A 306 12.73 4.61 -0.59
CA LEU A 306 13.07 3.33 0.04
C LEU A 306 12.14 2.24 -0.52
N ALA A 307 12.46 1.74 -1.71
CA ALA A 307 12.09 0.41 -2.14
C ALA A 307 13.27 -0.50 -1.78
N ARG A 308 13.24 -1.08 -0.57
CA ARG A 308 14.10 -2.22 -0.26
C ARG A 308 13.52 -3.48 -0.88
#